data_AF-A0A5K1G4V9-F1
#
_entry.id   AF-A0A5K1G4V9-F1
#
_cell.length_a   1.000
_cell.length_b   1.000
_cell.length_c   1.000
_cell.angle_alpha   90.00
_cell.angle_beta   90.00
_cell.angle_gamma   90.00
#
_symmetry.space_group_name_H-M   'P 1'
#
loop_
_entity.id
_entity.type
_entity.pdbx_description
1 polymer ?
#
loop_
_entity_poly.entity_id
_entity_poly.type
_entity_poly.pdbx_seq_one_letter_code
_entity_poly.pdbx_strand_id
1 'polypeptide(L)'
;VVSTEARAMYNVGLAGLTYWSPNINVFRDPRWGRGQETPGEDPLLTGKYAVHYVRGLQQTDGGDPNRLKVAACCKHYTAYDVDNWKGIQRYTFNAQ
;
A
#
# COMPACT_ATOMS: atom_id res chain seq x y z
N VAL A 1 2.11 -12.92 -7.96
CA VAL A 1 1.36 -13.88 -7.13
C VAL A 1 0.07 -13.26 -6.63
N VAL A 2 0.11 -12.28 -5.72
CA VAL A 2 -1.08 -11.62 -5.14
C VAL A 2 -2.10 -11.15 -6.19
N SER A 3 -1.67 -10.47 -7.26
CA SER A 3 -2.57 -10.01 -8.33
C SER A 3 -3.22 -11.13 -9.14
N THR A 4 -2.58 -12.30 -9.22
CA THR A 4 -3.15 -13.50 -9.86
C THR A 4 -4.22 -14.11 -8.96
N GLU A 5 -3.96 -14.23 -7.65
CA GLU A 5 -4.94 -14.71 -6.68
C GLU A 5 -6.15 -13.78 -6.59
N ALA A 6 -5.91 -12.47 -6.58
CA ALA A 6 -6.95 -11.44 -6.69
C ALA A 6 -7.84 -11.64 -7.92
N ARG A 7 -7.24 -11.93 -9.08
CA ARG A 7 -7.98 -12.23 -10.31
C ARG A 7 -8.77 -13.52 -10.23
N ALA A 8 -8.21 -14.57 -9.62
CA ALA A 8 -8.93 -15.82 -9.39
C ALA A 8 -10.17 -15.58 -8.53
N MET A 9 -10.05 -14.84 -7.42
CA MET A 9 -11.17 -14.49 -6.54
C MET A 9 -12.23 -13.62 -7.24
N TYR A 10 -11.79 -12.66 -8.07
CA TYR A 10 -12.71 -11.86 -8.87
C TYR A 10 -13.52 -12.71 -9.85
N ASN A 11 -12.87 -13.66 -10.55
CA ASN A 11 -13.53 -14.50 -11.55
C ASN A 11 -14.61 -15.43 -10.95
N VAL A 12 -14.51 -15.74 -9.65
CA VAL A 12 -15.54 -16.51 -8.92
C VAL A 12 -16.51 -15.62 -8.15
N GLY A 13 -16.47 -14.30 -8.35
CA GLY A 13 -17.40 -13.35 -7.75
C GLY A 13 -17.17 -13.06 -6.25
N LEU A 14 -15.99 -13.37 -5.71
CA LEU A 14 -15.69 -13.23 -4.27
C LEU A 14 -14.84 -12.00 -3.93
N ALA A 15 -14.34 -11.25 -4.92
CA ALA A 15 -13.52 -10.06 -4.70
C ALA A 15 -13.71 -9.01 -5.79
N GLY A 16 -13.36 -7.76 -5.50
CA GLY A 16 -13.22 -6.68 -6.47
C GLY A 16 -11.82 -6.64 -7.11
N LEU A 17 -11.54 -5.57 -7.86
CA LEU A 17 -10.27 -5.38 -8.57
C LEU A 17 -9.43 -4.20 -8.07
N THR A 18 -9.85 -3.57 -6.99
CA THR A 18 -9.16 -2.42 -6.40
C THR A 18 -8.66 -2.81 -5.01
N TYR A 19 -7.37 -2.64 -4.78
CA TYR A 19 -6.71 -3.07 -3.55
C TYR A 19 -6.04 -1.88 -2.87
N TRP A 20 -6.32 -1.69 -1.58
CA TRP A 20 -5.71 -0.64 -0.75
C TRP A 20 -4.32 -1.06 -0.28
N SER A 21 -3.43 -1.25 -1.23
CA SER A 21 -2.02 -1.59 -1.04
C SER A 21 -1.17 -1.01 -2.17
N PRO A 22 0.12 -0.70 -1.93
CA PRO A 22 0.87 -0.91 -0.68
C PRO A 22 0.73 0.21 0.38
N ASN A 23 1.03 -0.11 1.64
CA ASN A 23 1.35 0.90 2.66
C ASN A 23 2.80 1.36 2.45
N ILE A 24 2.98 2.64 2.14
CA ILE A 24 4.26 3.27 1.77
C ILE A 24 4.59 4.46 2.66
N ASN A 25 3.97 4.54 3.84
CA ASN A 25 4.44 5.46 4.87
C ASN A 25 5.83 5.02 5.37
N VAL A 26 6.61 5.98 5.84
CA VAL A 26 7.93 5.74 6.41
C VAL A 26 7.78 5.36 7.88
N PHE A 27 8.40 4.27 8.32
CA PHE A 27 8.37 3.84 9.73
C PHE A 27 9.27 4.73 10.61
N ARG A 28 8.93 6.01 10.71
CA ARG A 28 9.73 7.04 11.38
C ARG A 28 9.78 6.88 12.90
N ASP A 29 8.69 6.45 13.51
CA ASP A 29 8.58 6.25 14.95
C ASP A 29 8.38 4.76 15.24
N PRO A 30 9.33 4.08 15.92
CA PRO A 30 9.25 2.63 16.17
C PRO A 30 8.04 2.20 17.02
N ARG A 31 7.33 3.15 17.65
CA ARG A 31 6.13 2.89 18.44
C ARG A 31 4.86 2.86 17.60
N TRP A 32 4.93 3.23 16.33
CA TRP A 32 3.77 3.24 15.44
C TRP A 32 3.23 1.82 15.23
N GLY A 33 2.00 1.57 15.66
CA GLY A 33 1.38 0.23 15.64
C GLY A 33 1.21 -0.40 14.25
N ARG A 34 1.31 0.40 13.19
CA ARG A 34 1.22 -0.05 11.79
C ARG A 34 2.54 0.01 11.04
N GLY A 35 3.67 0.27 11.72
CA GLY A 35 4.99 0.23 11.10
C GLY A 35 5.33 -1.13 10.49
N GLN A 36 4.81 -2.21 11.07
CA GLN A 36 4.89 -3.59 10.55
C GLN A 36 4.30 -3.77 9.13
N GLU A 37 3.46 -2.85 8.66
CA GLU A 37 2.88 -2.90 7.31
C GLU A 37 3.78 -2.27 6.23
N THR A 38 4.85 -1.60 6.64
CA THR A 38 5.69 -0.76 5.76
C THR A 38 7.03 -1.44 5.44
N PRO A 39 7.71 -1.02 4.37
CA PRO A 39 9.04 -1.52 4.04
C PRO A 39 10.18 -0.97 4.93
N GLY A 40 9.86 -0.25 6.01
CA GLY A 40 10.83 0.24 7.00
C GLY A 40 10.92 1.76 7.07
N GLU A 41 12.02 2.25 7.66
CA GLU A 41 12.24 3.67 7.95
C GLU A 41 12.96 4.44 6.84
N ASP A 42 13.48 3.76 5.81
CA ASP A 42 14.24 4.38 4.72
C ASP A 42 13.32 4.80 3.54
N PRO A 43 13.24 6.10 3.19
CA PRO A 43 12.42 6.57 2.07
C PRO A 43 12.86 6.01 0.71
N LEU A 44 14.16 5.77 0.50
CA LEU A 44 14.67 5.26 -0.77
C LEU A 44 14.24 3.80 -1.01
N LEU A 45 14.40 2.95 0.01
CA LEU A 45 13.90 1.59 0.03
C LEU A 45 12.38 1.57 -0.15
N THR A 46 11.67 2.45 0.57
CA THR A 46 10.20 2.57 0.47
C THR A 46 9.76 2.90 -0.96
N GLY A 47 10.43 3.85 -1.61
CA GLY A 47 10.15 4.21 -3.01
C GLY A 47 10.38 3.05 -3.97
N LYS A 48 11.51 2.32 -3.82
CA LYS A 48 11.78 1.12 -4.64
C LYS A 48 10.74 0.03 -4.41
N TYR A 49 10.40 -0.26 -3.16
CA TYR A 49 9.36 -1.22 -2.79
C TYR A 49 8.02 -0.86 -3.44
N ALA A 50 7.60 0.40 -3.32
CA ALA A 50 6.34 0.89 -3.89
C ALA A 50 6.27 0.65 -5.40
N VAL A 51 7.32 1.00 -6.16
CA VAL A 51 7.37 0.81 -7.61
C VAL A 51 7.23 -0.67 -7.98
N HIS A 52 7.98 -1.56 -7.32
CA HIS A 52 7.91 -3.00 -7.62
C HIS A 52 6.57 -3.62 -7.22
N TYR A 53 6.02 -3.24 -6.07
CA TYR A 53 4.73 -3.74 -5.61
C TYR A 53 3.58 -3.30 -6.53
N VAL A 54 3.54 -2.01 -6.90
CA VAL A 54 2.53 -1.47 -7.83
C VAL A 54 2.65 -2.13 -9.21
N ARG A 55 3.87 -2.32 -9.73
CA ARG A 55 4.06 -3.05 -11.00
C ARG A 55 3.54 -4.49 -10.92
N GLY A 56 3.87 -5.21 -9.84
CA GLY A 56 3.38 -6.58 -9.63
C GLY A 56 1.86 -6.69 -9.50
N LEU A 57 1.19 -5.64 -9.02
CA LEU A 57 -0.26 -5.56 -8.99
C LEU A 57 -0.87 -5.20 -10.35
N GLN A 58 -0.33 -4.19 -11.02
CA GLN A 58 -0.99 -3.55 -12.15
C GLN A 58 -0.66 -4.16 -13.51
N GLN A 59 0.54 -4.72 -13.70
CA GLN A 59 0.96 -5.23 -15.00
C GLN A 59 0.27 -6.57 -15.33
N THR A 60 -0.20 -6.69 -16.57
CA THR A 60 -0.75 -7.94 -17.11
C THR A 60 0.36 -8.89 -17.54
N ASP A 61 0.11 -10.19 -17.49
CA ASP A 61 1.12 -11.21 -17.85
C ASP A 61 1.52 -11.12 -19.34
N GLY A 62 0.64 -10.58 -20.19
CA GLY A 62 0.90 -10.29 -21.60
C GLY A 62 1.42 -8.89 -21.91
N GLY A 63 1.64 -8.04 -20.89
CA GLY A 63 2.22 -6.71 -21.06
C GLY A 63 1.33 -5.67 -21.75
N ASP A 64 0.01 -5.90 -21.87
CA ASP A 64 -0.92 -4.93 -22.46
C ASP A 64 -0.94 -3.64 -21.62
N PRO A 65 -0.47 -2.50 -22.17
CA PRO A 65 -0.41 -1.24 -21.45
C PRO A 65 -1.78 -0.59 -21.23
N ASN A 66 -2.81 -1.01 -21.96
CA ASN A 66 -4.16 -0.42 -21.88
C ASN A 66 -5.06 -1.13 -20.86
N ARG A 67 -4.53 -2.14 -20.16
CA ARG A 67 -5.31 -2.95 -19.22
C ARG A 67 -4.56 -3.14 -17.90
N LEU A 68 -5.26 -2.90 -16.79
CA LEU A 68 -4.76 -3.21 -15.46
C LEU A 68 -5.05 -4.66 -15.08
N LYS A 69 -4.06 -5.35 -14.50
CA LYS A 69 -4.27 -6.65 -13.85
C LYS A 69 -5.02 -6.49 -12.54
N VAL A 70 -4.69 -5.59 -11.64
CA VAL A 70 -5.61 -5.06 -10.61
C VAL A 70 -5.21 -3.61 -10.35
N ALA A 71 -6.09 -2.79 -9.77
CA ALA A 71 -5.76 -1.42 -9.41
C ALA A 71 -5.10 -1.38 -8.02
N ALA A 72 -3.89 -0.83 -7.95
CA ALA A 72 -3.18 -0.57 -6.70
C ALA A 72 -3.59 0.79 -6.14
N CYS A 73 -3.45 0.98 -4.83
CA CYS A 73 -3.72 2.24 -4.16
C CYS A 73 -2.67 2.46 -3.07
N CYS A 74 -1.66 3.25 -3.40
CA CYS A 74 -0.63 3.68 -2.44
C CYS A 74 -1.27 4.45 -1.29
N LYS A 75 -0.90 4.10 -0.06
CA LYS A 75 -1.44 4.74 1.16
C LYS A 75 -0.36 4.94 2.22
N HIS A 76 -0.53 5.84 3.17
CA HIS A 76 -1.62 6.81 3.35
C HIS A 76 -1.03 8.20 3.11
N TYR A 77 -1.40 8.83 1.99
CA TYR A 77 -0.85 10.13 1.60
C TYR A 77 -1.50 11.24 2.45
N THR A 78 -0.75 11.97 3.29
CA THR A 78 0.68 11.85 3.61
C THR A 78 0.93 11.99 5.11
N ALA A 79 2.18 11.81 5.55
CA ALA A 79 2.64 12.03 6.93
C ALA A 79 1.83 11.29 8.01
N TYR A 80 1.29 10.12 7.66
CA TYR A 80 0.57 9.24 8.57
C TYR A 80 1.52 8.18 9.14
N ASP A 81 2.01 8.41 10.35
CA ASP A 81 2.91 7.49 11.09
C ASP A 81 2.61 7.41 12.60
N VAL A 82 1.39 7.75 13.00
CA VAL A 82 0.91 7.65 14.39
C VAL A 82 -0.55 7.17 14.40
N ASP A 83 -0.89 6.29 15.34
CA ASP A 83 -2.29 5.87 15.56
C ASP A 83 -2.91 6.56 16.77
N ASN A 84 -2.32 6.34 17.94
CA ASN A 84 -2.71 6.96 19.20
C ASN A 84 -1.51 6.96 20.16
N TRP A 85 -0.89 8.11 20.37
CA TRP A 85 0.25 8.24 21.28
C TRP A 85 0.17 9.52 22.09
N LYS A 86 0.23 9.41 23.43
CA LYS A 86 0.13 10.54 24.38
C LYS A 86 -1.06 11.49 24.12
N GLY A 87 -2.21 10.92 23.77
CA GLY A 87 -3.43 11.70 23.47
C GLY A 87 -3.48 12.29 22.06
N ILE A 88 -2.42 12.16 21.26
CA ILE A 88 -2.44 12.50 19.84
C ILE A 88 -3.04 11.33 19.05
N GLN A 89 -4.21 11.55 18.47
CA GLN A 89 -4.94 10.56 17.67
C GLN A 89 -4.80 10.83 16.18
N ARG A 90 -4.69 9.76 15.39
CA ARG A 90 -4.59 9.85 13.93
C ARG A 90 -5.71 10.61 13.22
N TYR A 91 -6.90 10.64 13.81
CA TYR A 91 -8.07 11.27 13.20
C TYR A 91 -8.00 12.81 13.24
N THR A 92 -7.21 13.35 14.16
CA THR A 92 -7.13 14.79 14.43
C THR A 92 -5.70 15.32 14.38
N PHE A 93 -4.71 14.46 14.15
CA PHE A 93 -3.32 14.86 14.00
C PHE A 93 -3.16 15.77 12.77
N ASN A 94 -2.57 16.94 12.98
CA ASN A 94 -2.20 17.85 11.91
C ASN A 94 -0.67 17.84 11.77
N ALA A 95 -0.20 17.56 10.55
CA ALA A 95 1.23 17.54 10.22
C ALA A 95 1.77 18.89 9.73
N GLN A 96 0.93 19.94 9.73
CA GLN A 96 1.27 21.33 9.36
C GLN A 96 1.70 22.15 10.58
#